data_AF-A0A9D1DNL6-F1
#
_entry.id   AF-A0A9D1DNL6-F1
#
_cell.length_a   1.000
_cell.length_b   1.000
_cell.length_c   1.000
_cell.angle_alpha   90.00
_cell.angle_beta   90.00
_cell.angle_gamma   90.00
#
_symmetry.space_group_name_H-M   'P 1'
#
loop_
_entity.id
_entity.type
_entity.pdbx_description
1 polymer ?
#
loop_
_entity_poly.entity_id
_entity_poly.type
_entity_poly.pdbx_seq_one_letter_code
_entity_poly.pdbx_strand_id
1 'polypeptide(L)'
;MEDIPYSVLKEDERTFRIMTLRDQYGNTFQSIGKEYGISVARVVQIYHRTKIRQARLYINHISIVLGYEDTSKIRKVYEQAYNWYQEREYACAYLEKQYKDILDEYRCGEPGMPQWFMKSMPPLRSELGKKAIARLIEMRENKKMSFAAIAKELRITPSKARHTYESFYHQKVVEIIKDLQEKEGNCREKTDIWERYFKGTVSAKRLYEELVSGKR
;
A
#
# COMPACT_ATOMS: atom_id res chain seq x y z
N MET A 1 22.68 -2.26 -15.58
CA MET A 1 21.23 -2.52 -15.68
C MET A 1 20.84 -2.30 -17.12
N GLU A 2 20.02 -3.18 -17.69
CA GLU A 2 19.48 -2.96 -19.04
C GLU A 2 18.14 -2.23 -18.94
N ASP A 3 17.89 -1.31 -19.88
CA ASP A 3 16.60 -0.65 -19.94
C ASP A 3 15.57 -1.57 -20.62
N ILE A 4 14.37 -1.60 -20.06
CA ILE A 4 13.29 -2.46 -20.53
C ILE A 4 12.24 -1.54 -21.13
N PRO A 5 11.75 -1.76 -22.35
CA PRO A 5 10.76 -0.86 -22.93
C PRO A 5 9.42 -0.95 -22.20
N TYR A 6 8.71 0.18 -22.10
CA TYR A 6 7.40 0.22 -21.42
C TYR A 6 6.36 -0.70 -22.07
N SER A 7 6.51 -0.98 -23.37
CA SER A 7 5.64 -1.86 -24.16
C SER A 7 5.53 -3.28 -23.61
N VAL A 8 6.47 -3.75 -22.79
CA VAL A 8 6.39 -5.06 -22.10
C VAL A 8 5.14 -5.16 -21.21
N LEU A 9 4.62 -4.04 -20.68
CA LEU A 9 3.34 -4.08 -19.95
C LEU A 9 2.15 -4.45 -20.82
N LYS A 10 2.25 -4.29 -22.14
CA LYS A 10 1.20 -4.54 -23.12
C LYS A 10 1.21 -5.95 -23.71
N GLU A 11 2.24 -6.75 -23.43
CA GLU A 11 2.31 -8.16 -23.90
C GLU A 11 1.10 -8.98 -23.45
N ASP A 12 0.57 -8.69 -22.26
CA ASP A 12 -0.73 -9.18 -21.81
C ASP A 12 -1.76 -8.04 -21.92
N GLU A 13 -2.38 -7.96 -23.09
CA GLU A 13 -3.36 -6.92 -23.43
C GLU A 13 -4.50 -6.82 -22.40
N ARG A 14 -5.02 -7.97 -21.94
CA ARG A 14 -6.10 -8.02 -20.96
C ARG A 14 -5.64 -7.39 -19.63
N THR A 15 -4.47 -7.78 -19.16
CA THR A 15 -3.89 -7.28 -17.92
C THR A 15 -3.61 -5.77 -17.99
N PHE A 16 -3.10 -5.30 -19.13
CA PHE A 16 -2.89 -3.87 -19.40
C PHE A 16 -4.23 -3.12 -19.39
N ARG A 17 -5.23 -3.62 -20.11
CA ARG A 17 -6.55 -2.99 -20.20
C ARG A 17 -7.26 -2.89 -18.86
N ILE A 18 -7.16 -3.91 -18.00
CA ILE A 18 -7.68 -3.86 -16.61
C ILE A 18 -7.05 -2.69 -15.84
N MET A 19 -5.74 -2.48 -15.97
CA MET A 19 -5.05 -1.34 -15.34
C MET A 19 -5.54 -0.02 -15.92
N THR A 20 -5.67 0.12 -17.24
CA THR A 20 -6.16 1.35 -17.89
C THR A 20 -7.59 1.68 -17.49
N LEU A 21 -8.50 0.69 -17.44
CA LEU A 21 -9.88 0.88 -16.98
C LEU A 21 -9.94 1.42 -15.55
N ARG A 22 -9.05 0.96 -14.68
CA ARG A 22 -8.96 1.44 -13.31
C ARG A 22 -8.37 2.85 -13.24
N ASP A 23 -7.21 3.07 -13.86
CA ASP A 23 -6.41 4.29 -13.70
C ASP A 23 -6.98 5.48 -14.48
N GLN A 24 -7.44 5.26 -15.72
CA GLN A 24 -7.91 6.34 -16.61
C GLN A 24 -9.40 6.62 -16.47
N TYR A 25 -10.21 5.57 -16.41
CA TYR A 25 -11.66 5.68 -16.45
C TYR A 25 -12.32 5.62 -15.06
N GLY A 26 -11.53 5.35 -14.01
CA GLY A 26 -12.02 5.31 -12.63
C GLY A 26 -12.94 4.12 -12.34
N ASN A 27 -12.96 3.10 -13.19
CA ASN A 27 -13.84 1.95 -13.03
C ASN A 27 -13.58 1.25 -11.68
N THR A 28 -14.64 0.76 -11.06
CA THR A 28 -14.52 -0.05 -9.84
C THR A 28 -14.07 -1.46 -10.20
N PHE A 29 -13.37 -2.14 -9.29
CA PHE A 29 -12.99 -3.55 -9.50
C PHE A 29 -14.23 -4.45 -9.73
N GLN A 30 -15.38 -4.09 -9.17
CA GLN A 30 -16.64 -4.79 -9.41
C GLN A 30 -17.11 -4.61 -10.86
N SER A 31 -17.10 -3.39 -11.39
CA SER A 31 -17.48 -3.13 -12.79
C SER A 31 -16.55 -3.84 -13.77
N ILE A 32 -15.23 -3.80 -13.54
CA ILE A 32 -14.24 -4.50 -14.37
C ILE A 32 -14.45 -6.02 -14.29
N GLY A 33 -14.73 -6.55 -13.10
CA GLY A 33 -15.00 -7.98 -12.93
C GLY A 33 -16.21 -8.46 -13.73
N LYS A 34 -17.29 -7.65 -13.75
CA LYS A 34 -18.47 -7.91 -14.58
C LYS A 34 -18.14 -7.88 -16.07
N GLU A 35 -17.41 -6.86 -16.53
CA GLU A 35 -17.01 -6.70 -17.93
C GLU A 35 -16.20 -7.89 -18.45
N TYR A 36 -15.28 -8.41 -17.63
CA TYR A 36 -14.39 -9.51 -18.01
C TYR A 36 -14.86 -10.91 -17.57
N GLY A 37 -16.05 -11.03 -16.98
CA GLY A 37 -16.59 -12.30 -16.48
C GLY A 37 -15.70 -12.98 -15.43
N ILE A 38 -15.00 -12.21 -14.59
CA ILE A 38 -14.10 -12.73 -13.55
C ILE A 38 -14.41 -12.16 -12.16
N SER A 39 -13.99 -12.88 -11.12
CA SER A 39 -14.22 -12.44 -9.74
C SER A 39 -13.49 -11.13 -9.43
N VAL A 40 -14.07 -10.32 -8.54
CA VAL A 40 -13.46 -9.07 -8.06
C VAL A 40 -12.06 -9.32 -7.49
N ALA A 41 -11.90 -10.40 -6.71
CA ALA A 41 -10.61 -10.78 -6.15
C ALA A 41 -9.55 -11.03 -7.24
N ARG A 42 -9.94 -11.66 -8.36
CA ARG A 42 -9.03 -11.89 -9.49
C ARG A 42 -8.65 -10.58 -10.18
N VAL A 43 -9.59 -9.65 -10.38
CA VAL A 43 -9.30 -8.32 -10.93
C VAL A 43 -8.29 -7.57 -10.05
N VAL A 44 -8.54 -7.53 -8.74
CA VAL A 44 -7.65 -6.88 -7.76
C VAL A 44 -6.24 -7.48 -7.82
N GLN A 45 -6.13 -8.81 -7.91
CA GLN A 45 -4.86 -9.50 -8.02
C GLN A 45 -4.12 -9.13 -9.32
N ILE A 46 -4.81 -9.14 -10.46
CA ILE A 46 -4.24 -8.77 -11.76
C ILE A 46 -3.73 -7.33 -11.67
N TYR A 47 -4.61 -6.39 -11.29
CA TYR A 47 -4.28 -4.98 -11.16
C TYR A 47 -3.04 -4.73 -10.30
N HIS A 48 -2.99 -5.28 -9.09
CA HIS A 48 -1.83 -5.06 -8.20
C HIS A 48 -0.54 -5.66 -8.74
N ARG A 49 -0.60 -6.82 -9.42
CA ARG A 49 0.58 -7.39 -10.09
C ARG A 49 1.06 -6.48 -11.23
N THR A 50 0.15 -5.92 -12.02
CA THR A 50 0.49 -4.95 -13.08
C THR A 50 1.12 -3.69 -12.51
N LYS A 51 0.55 -3.10 -11.44
CA LYS A 51 1.13 -1.91 -10.80
C LYS A 51 2.53 -2.17 -10.24
N ILE A 52 2.80 -3.38 -9.71
CA ILE A 52 4.16 -3.75 -9.28
C ILE A 52 5.11 -3.79 -10.48
N ARG A 53 4.70 -4.38 -11.60
CA ARG A 53 5.50 -4.39 -12.84
C ARG A 53 5.76 -2.97 -13.34
N GLN A 54 4.73 -2.13 -13.41
CA GLN A 54 4.85 -0.73 -13.82
C GLN A 54 5.81 0.05 -12.91
N ALA A 55 5.68 -0.08 -11.59
CA ALA A 55 6.60 0.57 -10.65
C ALA A 55 8.05 0.14 -10.88
N ARG A 56 8.30 -1.15 -11.12
CA ARG A 56 9.66 -1.66 -11.40
C ARG A 56 10.23 -1.09 -12.69
N LEU A 57 9.42 -0.99 -13.75
CA LEU A 57 9.83 -0.39 -15.01
C LEU A 57 10.18 1.09 -14.84
N TYR A 58 9.33 1.86 -14.15
CA TYR A 58 9.62 3.26 -13.85
C TYR A 58 10.89 3.43 -13.02
N ILE A 59 11.04 2.64 -11.96
CA ILE A 59 12.25 2.68 -11.12
C ILE A 59 13.50 2.40 -11.95
N ASN A 60 13.47 1.40 -12.82
CA ASN A 60 14.59 1.03 -13.68
C ASN A 60 14.93 2.14 -14.67
N HIS A 61 13.94 2.59 -15.44
CA HIS A 61 14.14 3.56 -16.50
C HIS A 61 14.61 4.92 -15.95
N ILE A 62 13.97 5.42 -14.88
CA ILE A 62 14.40 6.67 -14.24
C ILE A 62 15.85 6.56 -13.74
N SER A 63 16.23 5.43 -13.13
CA SER A 63 17.60 5.22 -12.67
C SER A 63 18.61 5.27 -13.82
N ILE A 64 18.29 4.68 -14.97
CA ILE A 64 19.17 4.67 -16.14
C ILE A 64 19.31 6.07 -16.73
N VAL A 65 18.20 6.77 -16.96
CA VAL A 65 18.21 8.13 -17.54
C VAL A 65 18.95 9.13 -16.63
N LEU A 66 18.86 8.96 -15.31
CA LEU A 66 19.60 9.79 -14.36
C LEU A 66 21.06 9.34 -14.12
N GLY A 67 21.53 8.30 -14.81
CA GLY A 67 22.91 7.81 -14.72
C GLY A 67 23.26 7.16 -13.37
N TYR A 68 22.28 6.59 -12.66
CA TYR A 68 22.54 5.87 -11.42
C TYR A 68 23.08 4.45 -11.68
N GLU A 69 24.03 4.02 -10.84
CA GLU A 69 24.61 2.67 -10.91
C GLU A 69 23.58 1.57 -10.66
N ASP A 70 22.56 1.86 -9.84
CA ASP A 70 21.51 0.92 -9.46
C ASP A 70 20.11 1.55 -9.33
N THR A 71 19.13 0.73 -8.94
CA THR A 71 17.74 1.15 -8.70
C THR A 71 17.48 1.68 -7.28
N SER A 72 18.47 1.68 -6.39
CA SER A 72 18.27 1.88 -4.95
C SER A 72 17.74 3.27 -4.62
N LYS A 73 18.23 4.31 -5.32
CA LYS A 73 17.78 5.71 -5.09
C LYS A 73 16.31 5.90 -5.43
N ILE A 74 15.90 5.50 -6.64
CA ILE A 74 14.51 5.67 -7.08
C ILE A 74 13.57 4.70 -6.35
N ARG A 75 14.04 3.51 -6.00
CA ARG A 75 13.30 2.57 -5.15
C ARG A 75 12.96 3.20 -3.79
N LYS A 76 13.89 3.88 -3.14
CA LYS A 76 13.63 4.58 -1.87
C LYS A 76 12.55 5.67 -2.02
N VAL A 77 12.57 6.41 -3.13
CA VAL A 77 11.53 7.42 -3.43
C VAL A 77 10.15 6.76 -3.58
N TYR A 78 10.09 5.66 -4.34
CA TYR A 78 8.86 4.89 -4.49
C TYR A 78 8.37 4.31 -3.15
N GLU A 79 9.26 3.72 -2.36
CA GLU A 79 8.95 3.13 -1.06
C GLU A 79 8.44 4.18 -0.07
N GLN A 80 9.02 5.38 -0.07
CA GLN A 80 8.52 6.49 0.74
C GLN A 80 7.07 6.85 0.36
N ALA A 81 6.79 6.98 -0.93
CA ALA A 81 5.44 7.25 -1.42
C ALA A 81 4.48 6.11 -1.06
N TYR A 82 4.86 4.85 -1.32
CA TYR A 82 4.05 3.68 -1.01
C TYR A 82 3.78 3.55 0.50
N ASN A 83 4.78 3.76 1.34
CA ASN A 83 4.62 3.71 2.79
C ASN A 83 3.68 4.80 3.30
N TRP A 84 3.69 5.97 2.68
CA TRP A 84 2.79 7.07 3.02
C TRP A 84 1.36 6.84 2.55
N TYR A 85 1.15 6.47 1.30
CA TYR A 85 -0.18 6.32 0.71
C TYR A 85 -0.80 4.93 0.94
N GLN A 86 0.00 3.90 1.20
CA GLN A 86 -0.42 2.50 1.32
C GLN A 86 -1.16 1.95 0.09
N GLU A 87 -1.03 2.64 -1.06
CA GLU A 87 -1.71 2.32 -2.31
C GLU A 87 -0.72 2.51 -3.48
N ARG A 88 -0.61 1.47 -4.32
CA ARG A 88 0.37 1.45 -5.42
C ARG A 88 0.07 2.47 -6.51
N GLU A 89 -1.19 2.77 -6.76
CA GLU A 89 -1.61 3.82 -7.70
C GLU A 89 -1.04 5.19 -7.31
N TYR A 90 -1.16 5.57 -6.04
CA TYR A 90 -0.57 6.82 -5.55
C TYR A 90 0.96 6.82 -5.60
N ALA A 91 1.61 5.69 -5.33
CA ALA A 91 3.07 5.58 -5.42
C ALA A 91 3.58 5.72 -6.86
N CYS A 92 2.91 5.08 -7.83
CA CYS A 92 3.19 5.29 -9.26
C CYS A 92 2.91 6.74 -9.67
N ALA A 93 1.73 7.28 -9.34
CA ALA A 93 1.36 8.67 -9.63
C ALA A 93 2.37 9.68 -9.06
N TYR A 94 2.95 9.39 -7.89
CA TYR A 94 4.00 10.22 -7.32
C TYR A 94 5.26 10.24 -8.19
N LEU A 95 5.74 9.08 -8.67
CA LEU A 95 6.87 9.04 -9.61
C LEU A 95 6.53 9.79 -10.91
N GLU A 96 5.34 9.60 -11.44
CA GLU A 96 4.87 10.30 -12.65
C GLU A 96 4.79 11.80 -12.48
N LYS A 97 4.47 12.28 -11.27
CA LYS A 97 4.48 13.70 -10.94
C LYS A 97 5.90 14.26 -10.79
N GLN A 98 6.83 13.51 -10.20
CA GLN A 98 8.20 13.97 -9.94
C GLN A 98 9.11 13.88 -11.17
N TYR A 99 8.97 12.82 -11.97
CA TYR A 99 9.80 12.49 -13.12
C TYR A 99 8.98 12.53 -14.40
N LYS A 100 8.13 13.55 -14.52
CA LYS A 100 7.10 13.64 -15.55
C LYS A 100 7.69 13.49 -16.95
N ASP A 101 8.67 14.31 -17.30
CA ASP A 101 9.19 14.37 -18.67
C ASP A 101 9.89 13.05 -19.06
N ILE A 102 10.67 12.48 -18.14
CA ILE A 102 11.30 11.15 -18.30
C ILE A 102 10.23 10.08 -18.55
N LEU A 103 9.18 10.04 -17.74
CA LEU A 103 8.18 8.98 -17.82
C LEU A 103 7.16 9.18 -18.95
N ASP A 104 6.92 10.41 -19.39
CA ASP A 104 6.09 10.70 -20.57
C ASP A 104 6.76 10.20 -21.84
N GLU A 105 8.06 10.47 -22.00
CA GLU A 105 8.86 9.96 -23.12
C GLU A 105 8.90 8.42 -23.09
N TYR A 106 9.20 7.84 -21.93
CA TYR A 106 9.28 6.39 -21.75
C TYR A 106 7.98 5.64 -22.09
N ARG A 107 6.83 6.23 -21.78
CA ARG A 107 5.51 5.65 -22.09
C ARG A 107 5.17 5.69 -23.58
N CYS A 108 5.88 6.48 -24.39
CA CYS A 108 5.71 6.55 -25.84
C CYS A 108 4.23 6.71 -26.27
N GLY A 109 3.55 7.70 -25.68
CA GLY A 109 2.15 8.02 -25.97
C GLY A 109 1.10 7.26 -25.14
N GLU A 110 1.50 6.25 -24.36
CA GLU A 110 0.59 5.62 -23.39
C GLU A 110 0.27 6.58 -22.23
N PRO A 111 -0.97 6.60 -21.72
CA PRO A 111 -1.35 7.52 -20.66
C PRO A 111 -0.75 7.09 -19.31
N GLY A 112 -0.16 8.07 -18.60
CA GLY A 112 0.05 7.98 -17.15
C GLY A 112 -1.23 8.30 -16.38
N MET A 113 -1.15 8.32 -15.05
CA MET A 113 -2.22 8.75 -14.15
C MET A 113 -2.83 10.09 -14.57
N PRO A 114 -4.17 10.21 -14.52
CA PRO A 114 -4.82 11.39 -15.02
C PRO A 114 -4.52 12.62 -14.14
N GLN A 115 -4.49 13.80 -14.76
CA GLN A 115 -4.13 15.04 -14.04
C GLN A 115 -5.04 15.34 -12.86
N TRP A 116 -6.34 15.02 -12.95
CA TRP A 116 -7.28 15.22 -11.85
C TRP A 116 -6.89 14.37 -10.62
N PHE A 117 -6.41 13.15 -10.85
CA PHE A 117 -5.96 12.25 -9.79
C PHE A 117 -4.71 12.83 -9.13
N MET A 118 -3.70 13.21 -9.92
CA MET A 118 -2.45 13.80 -9.42
C MET A 118 -2.67 15.10 -8.62
N LYS A 119 -3.66 15.92 -9.02
CA LYS A 119 -4.06 17.14 -8.29
C LYS A 119 -4.78 16.83 -6.97
N SER A 120 -5.53 15.73 -6.91
CA SER A 120 -6.25 15.30 -5.71
C SER A 120 -5.40 14.56 -4.67
N MET A 121 -4.18 14.16 -5.04
CA MET A 121 -3.30 13.39 -4.15
C MET A 121 -3.02 14.17 -2.85
N PRO A 122 -3.13 13.51 -1.68
CA PRO A 122 -2.64 14.08 -0.43
C PRO A 122 -1.15 14.43 -0.54
N PRO A 123 -0.66 15.47 0.17
CA PRO A 123 0.77 15.77 0.17
C PRO A 123 1.57 14.63 0.78
N LEU A 124 2.74 14.32 0.19
CA LEU A 124 3.67 13.35 0.75
C LEU A 124 4.27 13.89 2.05
N ARG A 125 4.28 13.05 3.09
CA ARG A 125 4.94 13.33 4.37
C ARG A 125 5.78 12.12 4.77
N SER A 126 6.70 12.32 5.72
CA SER A 126 7.51 11.22 6.27
C SER A 126 6.63 10.24 7.04
N GLU A 127 6.01 10.68 8.12
CA GLU A 127 5.22 9.82 9.02
C GLU A 127 4.10 10.59 9.74
N LEU A 128 3.15 9.83 10.30
CA LEU A 128 2.17 10.38 11.22
C LEU A 128 2.80 10.44 12.62
N GLY A 129 2.84 11.62 13.22
CA GLY A 129 3.29 11.78 14.59
C GLY A 129 2.34 11.11 15.60
N LYS A 130 2.85 10.81 16.81
CA LYS A 130 2.08 10.14 17.89
C LYS A 130 0.72 10.78 18.17
N LYS A 131 0.63 12.12 18.14
CA LYS A 131 -0.64 12.86 18.32
C LYS A 131 -1.67 12.56 17.23
N ALA A 132 -1.23 12.46 15.97
CA ALA A 132 -2.11 12.15 14.85
C ALA A 132 -2.60 10.70 14.91
N ILE A 133 -1.74 9.77 15.32
CA ILE A 133 -2.11 8.36 15.56
C ILE A 133 -3.14 8.28 16.69
N ALA A 134 -2.91 8.94 17.83
CA ALA A 134 -3.87 8.96 18.93
C ALA A 134 -5.24 9.51 18.52
N ARG A 135 -5.26 10.62 17.77
CA ARG A 135 -6.50 11.19 17.20
C ARG A 135 -7.19 10.21 16.25
N LEU A 136 -6.43 9.48 15.42
CA LEU A 136 -6.96 8.45 14.53
C LEU A 136 -7.68 7.35 15.33
N ILE A 137 -7.05 6.83 16.38
CA ILE A 137 -7.63 5.79 17.25
C ILE A 137 -8.90 6.32 17.93
N GLU A 138 -8.88 7.53 18.51
CA GLU A 138 -10.05 8.15 19.13
C GLU A 138 -11.23 8.28 18.15
N MET A 139 -10.98 8.78 16.93
CA MET A 139 -12.01 8.91 15.90
C MET A 139 -12.60 7.56 15.51
N ARG A 140 -11.77 6.51 15.46
CA ARG A 140 -12.23 5.17 15.10
C ARG A 140 -12.99 4.49 16.23
N GLU A 141 -12.46 4.55 17.45
CA GLU A 141 -12.96 3.81 18.61
C GLU A 141 -14.12 4.52 19.31
N ASN A 142 -14.01 5.83 19.54
CA ASN A 142 -14.99 6.57 20.31
C ASN A 142 -16.05 7.18 19.40
N LYS A 143 -15.64 7.80 18.30
CA LYS A 143 -16.55 8.49 17.35
C LYS A 143 -17.09 7.56 16.26
N LYS A 144 -16.63 6.30 16.20
CA LYS A 144 -17.04 5.28 15.22
C LYS A 144 -16.95 5.72 13.76
N MET A 145 -16.05 6.66 13.45
CA MET A 145 -15.88 7.17 12.09
C MET A 145 -15.36 6.09 11.14
N SER A 146 -15.74 6.17 9.86
CA SER A 146 -15.18 5.32 8.81
C SER A 146 -13.75 5.74 8.46
N PHE A 147 -12.93 4.82 7.94
CA PHE A 147 -11.57 5.15 7.50
C PHE A 147 -11.54 6.21 6.39
N ALA A 148 -12.58 6.27 5.55
CA ALA A 148 -12.70 7.32 4.54
C ALA A 148 -12.92 8.71 5.16
N ALA A 149 -13.74 8.82 6.21
CA ALA A 149 -13.96 10.07 6.93
C ALA A 149 -12.69 10.51 7.69
N ILE A 150 -12.04 9.57 8.38
CA ILE A 150 -10.76 9.80 9.07
C ILE A 150 -9.67 10.26 8.08
N ALA A 151 -9.60 9.65 6.91
CA ALA A 151 -8.62 10.00 5.88
C ALA A 151 -8.79 11.43 5.37
N LYS A 152 -10.03 11.88 5.18
CA LYS A 152 -10.34 13.29 4.84
C LYS A 152 -9.88 14.25 5.94
N GLU A 153 -10.20 13.94 7.19
CA GLU A 153 -9.82 14.75 8.36
C GLU A 153 -8.29 14.90 8.49
N LEU A 154 -7.57 13.80 8.34
CA LEU A 154 -6.11 13.76 8.50
C LEU A 154 -5.35 14.10 7.21
N ARG A 155 -6.05 14.33 6.09
CA ARG A 155 -5.49 14.53 4.76
C ARG A 155 -4.49 13.44 4.37
N ILE A 156 -4.93 12.18 4.51
CA ILE A 156 -4.22 10.96 4.11
C ILE A 156 -5.14 10.10 3.23
N THR A 157 -4.66 8.96 2.73
CA THR A 157 -5.52 8.00 2.04
C THR A 157 -6.32 7.15 3.04
N PRO A 158 -7.49 6.63 2.65
CA PRO A 158 -8.24 5.65 3.45
C PRO A 158 -7.39 4.42 3.82
N SER A 159 -6.55 3.95 2.89
CA SER A 159 -5.67 2.80 3.13
C SER A 159 -4.58 3.12 4.15
N LYS A 160 -4.02 4.33 4.14
CA LYS A 160 -3.08 4.77 5.19
C LYS A 160 -3.75 4.83 6.55
N ALA A 161 -4.97 5.36 6.63
CA ALA A 161 -5.73 5.40 7.87
C ALA A 161 -5.97 3.99 8.44
N ARG A 162 -6.39 3.05 7.60
CA ARG A 162 -6.58 1.65 7.98
C ARG A 162 -5.27 0.98 8.41
N HIS A 163 -4.21 1.15 7.62
CA HIS A 163 -2.90 0.58 7.93
C HIS A 163 -2.38 1.10 9.27
N THR A 164 -2.43 2.41 9.53
CA THR A 164 -2.00 3.00 10.79
C THR A 164 -2.78 2.45 11.99
N TYR A 165 -4.08 2.25 11.84
CA TYR A 165 -4.91 1.63 12.87
C TYR A 165 -4.47 0.19 13.17
N GLU A 166 -4.33 -0.65 12.13
CA GLU A 166 -3.91 -2.05 12.29
C GLU A 166 -2.50 -2.13 12.87
N SER A 167 -1.57 -1.30 12.40
CA SER A 167 -0.20 -1.24 12.91
C SER A 167 -0.14 -0.85 14.39
N PHE A 168 -0.98 0.09 14.83
CA PHE A 168 -1.04 0.48 16.25
C PHE A 168 -1.41 -0.70 17.15
N TYR A 169 -2.47 -1.44 16.81
CA TYR A 169 -2.87 -2.61 17.58
C TYR A 169 -1.89 -3.77 17.44
N HIS A 170 -1.28 -3.95 16.26
CA HIS A 170 -0.25 -4.96 16.07
C HIS A 170 0.96 -4.71 16.98
N GLN A 171 1.41 -3.46 17.11
CA GLN A 171 2.47 -3.10 18.06
C GLN A 171 2.07 -3.44 19.50
N LYS A 172 0.84 -3.15 19.90
CA LYS A 172 0.31 -3.49 21.23
C LYS A 172 0.31 -5.00 21.50
N VAL A 173 -0.07 -5.81 20.50
CA VAL A 173 0.00 -7.28 20.58
C VAL A 173 1.45 -7.74 20.74
N VAL A 174 2.37 -7.21 19.92
CA VAL A 174 3.79 -7.59 19.97
C VAL A 174 4.42 -7.22 21.31
N GLU A 175 4.09 -6.08 21.90
CA GLU A 175 4.52 -5.68 23.25
C GLU A 175 4.09 -6.73 24.29
N ILE A 176 2.81 -7.11 24.32
CA ILE A 176 2.29 -8.14 25.26
C ILE A 176 2.99 -9.48 25.06
N ILE A 177 3.18 -9.91 23.81
CA ILE A 177 3.83 -11.20 23.51
C ILE A 177 5.29 -11.20 23.96
N LYS A 178 6.01 -10.09 23.78
CA LYS A 178 7.38 -9.96 24.27
C LYS A 178 7.44 -10.06 25.79
N ASP A 179 6.56 -9.36 26.50
CA ASP A 179 6.49 -9.44 27.96
C ASP A 179 6.19 -10.87 28.46
N LEU A 180 5.38 -11.64 27.70
CA LEU A 180 5.12 -13.05 28.00
C LEU A 180 6.35 -13.93 27.73
N GLN A 181 7.03 -13.72 26.60
CA GLN A 181 8.25 -14.45 26.24
C GLN A 181 9.43 -14.14 27.19
N GLU A 182 9.47 -12.99 27.83
CA GLU A 182 10.48 -12.64 28.82
C GLU A 182 10.27 -13.35 30.16
N LYS A 183 9.02 -13.70 30.50
CA LYS A 183 8.68 -14.47 31.70
C LYS A 183 9.00 -15.95 31.58
N GLU A 184 9.05 -16.47 30.37
CA GLU A 184 9.37 -17.87 30.08
C GLU A 184 10.87 -18.03 29.74
N GLY A 185 11.52 -19.05 30.31
CA GLY A 185 12.97 -19.26 30.15
C GLY A 185 13.36 -19.98 28.86
N ASN A 186 12.47 -20.77 28.25
CA ASN A 186 12.81 -21.72 27.19
C ASN A 186 12.52 -21.17 25.78
N CYS A 187 13.45 -21.34 24.85
CA CYS A 187 13.34 -20.92 23.45
C CYS A 187 12.14 -21.58 22.70
N ARG A 188 11.82 -22.85 23.02
CA ARG A 188 10.65 -23.53 22.41
C ARG A 188 9.33 -22.89 22.86
N GLU A 189 9.18 -22.64 24.15
CA GLU A 189 7.98 -22.01 24.71
C GLU A 189 7.77 -20.60 24.15
N LYS A 190 8.85 -19.83 23.95
CA LYS A 190 8.77 -18.53 23.28
C LYS A 190 8.23 -18.63 21.85
N THR A 191 8.68 -19.63 21.10
CA THR A 191 8.23 -19.87 19.72
C THR A 191 6.78 -20.30 19.69
N ASP A 192 6.38 -21.20 20.59
CA ASP A 192 4.99 -21.68 20.71
C ASP A 192 4.01 -20.55 21.05
N ILE A 193 4.42 -19.62 21.95
CA ILE A 193 3.67 -18.40 22.26
C ILE A 193 3.46 -17.56 21.00
N TRP A 194 4.53 -17.34 20.23
CA TRP A 194 4.45 -16.54 19.00
C TRP A 194 3.52 -17.20 17.97
N GLU A 195 3.71 -18.48 17.69
CA GLU A 195 2.87 -19.21 16.74
C GLU A 195 1.41 -19.19 17.15
N ARG A 196 1.11 -19.44 18.43
CA ARG A 196 -0.27 -19.49 18.93
C ARG A 196 -1.05 -18.22 18.64
N TYR A 197 -0.43 -17.05 18.79
CA TYR A 197 -1.11 -15.77 18.61
C TYR A 197 -1.11 -15.26 17.17
N PHE A 198 -0.16 -15.70 16.33
CA PHE A 198 -0.06 -15.25 14.93
C PHE A 198 -0.59 -16.26 13.89
N LYS A 199 -0.99 -17.49 14.28
CA LYS A 199 -1.56 -18.50 13.35
C LYS A 199 -2.95 -18.16 12.80
N GLY A 200 -3.70 -17.30 13.49
CA GLY A 200 -5.10 -16.98 13.17
C GLY A 200 -5.28 -15.82 12.18
N THR A 201 -6.44 -15.77 11.52
CA THR A 201 -6.86 -14.68 10.62
C THR A 201 -7.61 -13.55 11.33
N VAL A 202 -7.34 -13.37 12.62
CA VAL A 202 -8.02 -12.38 13.47
C VAL A 202 -7.35 -11.01 13.30
N SER A 203 -8.15 -9.92 13.26
CA SER A 203 -7.59 -8.55 13.20
C SER A 203 -6.71 -8.27 14.41
N ALA A 204 -5.67 -7.43 14.25
CA ALA A 204 -4.75 -7.11 15.34
C ALA A 204 -5.47 -6.53 16.57
N LYS A 205 -6.54 -5.76 16.35
CA LYS A 205 -7.38 -5.21 17.40
C LYS A 205 -8.08 -6.28 18.24
N ARG A 206 -8.76 -7.23 17.58
CA ARG A 206 -9.46 -8.32 18.27
C ARG A 206 -8.47 -9.22 19.01
N LEU A 207 -7.32 -9.50 18.43
CA LEU A 207 -6.25 -10.25 19.11
C LEU A 207 -5.77 -9.52 20.37
N TYR A 208 -5.60 -8.18 20.29
CA TYR A 208 -5.29 -7.36 21.45
C TYR A 208 -6.39 -7.43 22.53
N GLU A 209 -7.66 -7.34 22.15
CA GLU A 209 -8.80 -7.44 23.08
C GLU A 209 -8.86 -8.84 23.75
N GLU A 210 -8.58 -9.91 23.03
CA GLU A 210 -8.50 -11.28 23.56
C GLU A 210 -7.35 -11.43 24.57
N LEU A 211 -6.16 -10.92 24.24
CA LEU A 211 -4.99 -10.92 25.12
C LEU A 211 -5.22 -10.12 26.41
N VAL A 212 -5.87 -8.95 26.33
CA VAL A 212 -6.13 -8.09 27.50
C VAL A 212 -7.28 -8.62 28.35
N SER A 213 -8.31 -9.22 27.74
CA SER A 213 -9.47 -9.74 28.47
C SER A 213 -9.22 -11.08 29.15
N GLY A 214 -8.11 -11.76 28.86
CA GLY A 214 -7.80 -13.09 29.40
C GLY A 214 -8.78 -14.18 28.95
N LYS A 215 -9.67 -13.88 27.99
CA LYS A 215 -10.61 -14.85 27.43
C LYS A 215 -9.81 -15.80 26.52
N ARG A 216 -9.62 -17.02 27.03
CA ARG A 216 -9.01 -18.16 26.34
C ARG A 216 -10.00 -18.84 25.41
#